data_AF-A0A0D7EFJ0-F1
#
_entry.id   AF-A0A0D7EFJ0-F1
#
_cell.length_a   1.000
_cell.length_b   1.000
_cell.length_c   1.000
_cell.angle_alpha   90.00
_cell.angle_beta   90.00
_cell.angle_gamma   90.00
#
_symmetry.space_group_name_H-M   'P 1'
#
loop_
_entity.id
_entity.type
_entity.pdbx_description
1 polymer ?
#
loop_
_entity_poly.entity_id
_entity_poly.type
_entity_poly.pdbx_seq_one_letter_code
_entity_poly.pdbx_strand_id
1 'polypeptide(L)'
;VIGTALAFAMGVLAAYIFGYRDAVSLTTIGGGALTFIVGPVTGSALHASSEVIALSVAAGVVKSIAVMILTPFLAKPFGLTSPASAIVYGGLMGTTSGVAAGLAATDVRMVPYGALTATFYTGFGCLVTPSVLFLVMKLFFV
;
A
#
# COMPACT_ATOMS: atom_id res chain seq x y z
N VAL A 1 -3.00 0.39 -10.40
CA VAL A 1 -2.96 -1.03 -10.81
C VAL A 1 -1.58 -1.65 -10.59
N ILE A 2 -0.52 -1.24 -11.31
CA ILE A 2 0.81 -1.87 -11.16
C ILE A 2 1.34 -1.76 -9.72
N GLY A 3 1.35 -0.55 -9.13
CA GLY A 3 1.78 -0.38 -7.74
C GLY A 3 0.97 -1.22 -6.74
N THR A 4 -0.33 -1.36 -7.00
CA THR A 4 -1.27 -2.17 -6.20
C THR A 4 -0.90 -3.64 -6.24
N ALA A 5 -0.74 -4.19 -7.46
CA ALA A 5 -0.41 -5.59 -7.66
C ALA A 5 0.97 -5.95 -7.08
N LEU A 6 1.97 -5.10 -7.29
CA LEU A 6 3.32 -5.31 -6.76
C LEU A 6 3.34 -5.25 -5.22
N ALA A 7 2.74 -4.22 -4.63
CA ALA A 7 2.68 -4.09 -3.17
C ALA A 7 1.91 -5.26 -2.54
N PHE A 8 0.80 -5.67 -3.15
CA PHE A 8 0.03 -6.83 -2.72
C PHE A 8 0.86 -8.11 -2.74
N ALA A 9 1.49 -8.41 -3.89
CA ALA A 9 2.28 -9.62 -4.07
C ALA A 9 3.45 -9.69 -3.07
N MET A 10 4.14 -8.57 -2.84
CA MET A 10 5.21 -8.49 -1.84
C MET A 10 4.70 -8.71 -0.41
N GLY A 11 3.54 -8.15 -0.06
CA GLY A 11 2.91 -8.35 1.24
C GLY A 11 2.46 -9.79 1.46
N VAL A 12 1.82 -10.40 0.46
CA VAL A 12 1.42 -11.81 0.45
C VAL A 12 2.65 -12.71 0.58
N LEU A 13 3.70 -12.46 -0.20
CA LEU A 13 4.94 -13.22 -0.14
C LEU A 13 5.58 -13.15 1.25
N ALA A 14 5.64 -11.95 1.85
CA ALA A 14 6.14 -11.79 3.21
C ALA A 14 5.29 -12.60 4.20
N ALA A 15 3.97 -12.43 4.19
CA ALA A 15 3.07 -13.17 5.07
C ALA A 15 3.23 -14.70 4.93
N TYR A 16 3.40 -15.18 3.69
CA TYR A 16 3.62 -16.59 3.40
C TYR A 16 4.93 -17.12 3.98
N ILE A 17 6.02 -16.35 3.86
CA ILE A 17 7.33 -16.69 4.46
C ILE A 17 7.22 -16.74 5.99
N PHE A 18 6.43 -15.84 6.60
CA PHE A 18 6.16 -15.82 8.04
C PHE A 18 5.14 -16.86 8.52
N GLY A 19 4.65 -17.73 7.64
CA GLY A 19 3.87 -18.92 8.02
C GLY A 19 2.36 -18.79 7.85
N TYR A 20 1.83 -17.66 7.39
CA TYR A 20 0.41 -17.54 7.04
C TYR A 20 0.12 -18.33 5.76
N ARG A 21 -0.97 -19.10 5.76
CA ARG A 21 -1.32 -20.00 4.63
C ARG A 21 -2.75 -19.85 4.14
N ASP A 22 -3.64 -19.32 4.96
CA ASP A 22 -5.05 -19.17 4.58
C ASP A 22 -5.26 -17.92 3.72
N ALA A 23 -6.21 -18.00 2.79
CA ALA A 23 -6.48 -16.93 1.85
C ALA A 23 -6.90 -15.62 2.54
N VAL A 24 -7.62 -15.69 3.66
CA VAL A 24 -8.09 -14.51 4.41
C VAL A 24 -6.90 -13.75 4.99
N SER A 25 -6.03 -14.42 5.76
CA SER A 25 -4.87 -13.80 6.39
C SER A 25 -3.89 -13.24 5.37
N LEU A 26 -3.58 -14.01 4.32
CA LEU A 26 -2.67 -13.57 3.26
C LEU A 26 -3.21 -12.32 2.55
N THR A 27 -4.51 -12.30 2.25
CA THR A 27 -5.14 -11.16 1.57
C THR A 27 -5.22 -9.93 2.48
N THR A 28 -5.51 -10.10 3.78
CA THR A 28 -5.55 -8.99 4.74
C THR A 28 -4.17 -8.37 4.94
N ILE A 29 -3.12 -9.19 5.15
CA ILE A 29 -1.75 -8.69 5.30
C ILE A 29 -1.23 -8.08 3.99
N GLY A 30 -1.53 -8.72 2.85
CA GLY A 30 -1.26 -8.17 1.52
C GLY A 30 -1.91 -6.80 1.33
N GLY A 31 -3.17 -6.65 1.75
CA GLY A 31 -3.90 -5.37 1.82
C GLY A 31 -3.19 -4.34 2.67
N GLY A 32 -2.69 -4.73 3.85
CA GLY A 32 -1.88 -3.88 4.71
C GLY A 32 -0.62 -3.34 4.02
N ALA A 33 0.02 -4.15 3.18
CA ALA A 33 1.19 -3.73 2.40
C ALA A 33 0.84 -2.72 1.27
N LEU A 34 -0.43 -2.61 0.86
CA LEU A 34 -0.87 -1.49 0.03
C LEU A 34 -0.83 -0.22 0.88
N THR A 35 -1.65 -0.18 1.93
CA THR A 35 -1.68 0.88 2.95
C THR A 35 -2.22 0.36 4.28
N PHE A 36 -1.95 1.10 5.36
CA PHE A 36 -2.49 0.80 6.70
C PHE A 36 -4.02 0.98 6.82
N ILE A 37 -4.69 1.41 5.74
CA ILE A 37 -6.16 1.51 5.65
C ILE A 37 -6.73 0.30 4.90
N VAL A 38 -6.10 -0.10 3.79
CA VAL A 38 -6.61 -1.22 2.98
C VAL A 38 -6.60 -2.54 3.75
N GLY A 39 -5.58 -2.76 4.59
CA GLY A 39 -5.50 -3.92 5.49
C GLY A 39 -6.73 -4.09 6.38
N PRO A 40 -7.05 -3.15 7.29
CA PRO A 40 -8.20 -3.28 8.18
C PRO A 40 -9.55 -3.31 7.44
N VAL A 41 -9.70 -2.58 6.33
CA VAL A 41 -10.91 -2.66 5.51
C VAL A 41 -11.08 -4.08 4.94
N THR A 42 -10.01 -4.65 4.41
CA THR A 42 -10.00 -6.01 3.86
C THR A 42 -10.28 -7.05 4.94
N GLY A 43 -9.58 -6.97 6.07
CA GLY A 43 -9.76 -7.90 7.19
C GLY A 43 -11.17 -7.85 7.77
N SER A 44 -11.76 -6.66 7.89
CA SER A 44 -13.14 -6.50 8.36
C SER A 44 -14.14 -7.11 7.38
N ALA A 45 -13.93 -6.91 6.06
CA ALA A 45 -14.79 -7.45 5.03
C ALA A 45 -14.71 -8.99 4.91
N LEU A 46 -13.55 -9.57 5.21
CA LEU A 46 -13.29 -11.01 5.11
C LEU A 46 -13.38 -11.76 6.44
N HIS A 47 -13.73 -11.07 7.53
CA HIS A 47 -13.78 -11.61 8.90
C HIS A 47 -12.43 -12.20 9.38
N ALA A 48 -11.33 -11.53 9.07
CA ALA A 48 -10.00 -11.87 9.59
C ALA A 48 -9.92 -11.68 11.11
N SER A 49 -8.99 -12.39 11.77
CA SER A 49 -8.75 -12.20 13.20
C SER A 49 -8.20 -10.80 13.50
N SER A 50 -8.43 -10.33 14.73
CA SER A 50 -7.94 -9.03 15.20
C SER A 50 -6.41 -8.93 15.14
N GLU A 51 -5.70 -10.02 15.38
CA GLU A 51 -4.24 -10.10 15.29
C GLU A 51 -3.74 -9.87 13.86
N VAL A 52 -4.38 -10.50 12.87
CA VAL A 52 -4.06 -10.33 11.45
C VAL A 52 -4.36 -8.90 10.99
N ILE A 53 -5.48 -8.33 11.44
CA ILE A 53 -5.82 -6.93 11.17
C ILE A 53 -4.75 -6.00 11.75
N ALA A 54 -4.35 -6.21 13.01
CA ALA A 54 -3.30 -5.40 13.64
C ALA A 54 -1.96 -5.49 12.89
N LEU A 55 -1.56 -6.70 12.48
CA LEU A 55 -0.35 -6.90 11.69
C LEU A 55 -0.42 -6.20 10.33
N SER A 56 -1.59 -6.21 9.68
CA SER A 56 -1.79 -5.52 8.40
C SER A 56 -1.62 -3.99 8.52
N VAL A 57 -2.08 -3.40 9.63
CA VAL A 57 -1.87 -1.98 9.92
C VAL A 57 -0.38 -1.70 10.09
N ALA A 58 0.32 -2.53 10.88
CA ALA A 58 1.76 -2.39 11.09
C ALA A 58 2.55 -2.44 9.78
N ALA A 59 2.21 -3.37 8.87
CA ALA A 59 2.85 -3.48 7.56
C ALA A 59 2.72 -2.18 6.73
N GLY A 60 1.52 -1.60 6.71
CA GLY A 60 1.27 -0.35 6.00
C GLY A 60 1.95 0.87 6.63
N VAL A 61 2.06 0.91 7.96
CA VAL A 61 2.80 1.97 8.68
C VAL A 61 4.29 1.91 8.37
N VAL A 62 4.89 0.73 8.41
CA VAL A 62 6.31 0.53 8.05
C VAL A 62 6.59 1.03 6.64
N LYS A 63 5.73 0.65 5.68
CA LYS A 63 5.84 1.17 4.31
C LYS A 63 5.76 2.69 4.27
N SER A 64 4.77 3.30 4.93
CA SER A 64 4.60 4.76 4.93
C SER A 64 5.82 5.50 5.48
N ILE A 65 6.41 5.00 6.56
CA ILE A 65 7.64 5.54 7.14
C ILE A 65 8.81 5.38 6.17
N ALA A 66 8.96 4.22 5.54
CA ALA A 66 10.00 4.00 4.53
C ALA A 66 9.86 4.98 3.36
N VAL A 67 8.65 5.19 2.84
CA VAL A 67 8.38 6.18 1.79
C VAL A 67 8.77 7.57 2.26
N MET A 68 8.33 7.97 3.46
CA MET A 68 8.61 9.29 4.03
C MET A 68 10.13 9.56 4.13
N ILE A 69 10.89 8.58 4.65
CA ILE A 69 12.33 8.72 4.87
C ILE A 69 13.10 8.67 3.54
N LEU A 70 12.77 7.76 2.63
CA LEU A 70 13.58 7.50 1.44
C LEU A 70 13.35 8.55 0.33
N THR A 71 12.17 9.14 0.27
CA THR A 71 11.78 10.03 -0.84
C THR A 71 12.69 11.24 -1.01
N PRO A 72 13.11 11.96 0.04
CA PRO A 72 14.02 13.10 -0.13
C PRO A 72 15.37 12.74 -0.75
N PHE A 73 15.88 11.54 -0.46
CA PHE A 73 17.15 11.07 -1.01
C PHE A 73 17.01 10.58 -2.45
N LEU A 74 15.84 10.05 -2.81
CA LEU A 74 15.59 9.43 -4.12
C LEU A 74 14.84 10.35 -5.10
N ALA A 75 14.27 11.48 -4.67
CA ALA A 75 13.43 12.30 -5.54
C ALA A 75 14.17 12.82 -6.78
N LYS A 76 15.36 13.41 -6.62
CA LYS A 76 16.12 13.97 -7.76
C LYS A 76 16.63 12.88 -8.72
N PRO A 77 17.31 11.80 -8.26
CA PRO A 77 17.78 10.74 -9.16
C PRO A 77 16.67 10.06 -9.96
N PHE A 78 15.46 9.98 -9.39
CA PHE A 78 14.31 9.35 -10.04
C PHE A 78 13.39 10.33 -10.78
N GLY A 79 13.81 11.58 -10.98
CA GLY A 79 13.10 12.55 -11.82
C GLY A 79 11.80 13.09 -11.22
N LEU A 80 11.67 13.08 -9.89
CA LEU A 80 10.53 13.63 -9.16
C LEU A 80 10.66 15.15 -9.05
N THR A 81 10.46 15.84 -10.18
CA THR A 81 10.70 17.29 -10.35
C THR A 81 9.52 18.05 -10.94
N SER A 82 8.40 17.37 -11.23
CA SER A 82 7.22 17.97 -11.85
C SER A 82 5.91 17.46 -11.24
N PRO A 83 4.80 18.21 -11.34
CA PRO A 83 3.47 17.74 -10.94
C PRO A 83 3.09 16.39 -11.58
N ALA A 84 3.44 16.18 -12.85
CA ALA A 84 3.19 14.91 -13.55
C ALA A 84 3.95 13.74 -12.90
N SER A 85 5.24 13.93 -12.60
CA SER A 85 6.02 12.91 -11.89
C SER A 85 5.49 12.63 -10.48
N ALA A 86 4.97 13.66 -9.79
CA ALA A 86 4.38 13.52 -8.46
C ALA A 86 3.10 12.70 -8.46
N ILE A 87 2.24 12.86 -9.47
CA ILE A 87 1.04 12.03 -9.68
C ILE A 87 1.43 10.55 -9.83
N VAL A 88 2.37 10.25 -10.73
CA VAL A 88 2.82 8.87 -10.98
C VAL A 88 3.42 8.27 -9.70
N TYR A 89 4.31 9.01 -9.04
CA TYR A 89 4.92 8.61 -7.79
C TYR A 89 3.88 8.34 -6.69
N GLY A 90 2.88 9.21 -6.52
CA GLY A 90 1.78 9.02 -5.57
C GLY A 90 0.98 7.75 -5.85
N GLY A 91 0.71 7.45 -7.13
CA GLY A 91 0.03 6.21 -7.54
C GLY A 91 0.87 4.93 -7.44
N LEU A 92 2.20 5.05 -7.47
CA LEU A 92 3.10 3.90 -7.29
C LEU A 92 3.34 3.59 -5.81
N MET A 93 3.59 4.61 -4.98
CA MET A 93 3.87 4.42 -3.56
C MET A 93 2.59 4.19 -2.75
N GLY A 94 1.50 4.88 -3.09
CA GLY A 94 0.15 4.62 -2.57
C GLY A 94 -0.11 5.04 -1.12
N THR A 95 0.90 5.46 -0.36
CA THR A 95 0.76 5.88 1.04
C THR A 95 0.54 7.39 1.13
N THR A 96 -0.68 7.87 1.38
CA THR A 96 -0.96 9.32 1.41
C THR A 96 -0.06 10.09 2.38
N SER A 97 0.11 9.61 3.61
CA SER A 97 0.96 10.29 4.60
C SER A 97 2.44 10.24 4.23
N GLY A 98 2.97 9.08 3.82
CA GLY A 98 4.36 8.93 3.40
C GLY A 98 4.71 9.75 2.15
N VAL A 99 3.83 9.76 1.16
CA VAL A 99 3.98 10.54 -0.09
C VAL A 99 3.93 12.03 0.21
N ALA A 100 2.94 12.48 0.99
CA ALA A 100 2.80 13.89 1.33
C ALA A 100 4.01 14.41 2.11
N ALA A 101 4.44 13.68 3.14
CA ALA A 101 5.60 14.07 3.95
C ALA A 101 6.92 13.99 3.16
N GLY A 102 7.11 12.93 2.37
CA GLY A 102 8.28 12.77 1.50
C GLY A 102 8.39 13.91 0.48
N LEU A 103 7.29 14.24 -0.21
CA LEU A 103 7.24 15.36 -1.15
C LEU A 103 7.39 16.71 -0.46
N ALA A 104 6.86 16.89 0.74
CA ALA A 104 7.02 18.15 1.49
C ALA A 104 8.49 18.42 1.82
N ALA A 105 9.28 17.37 2.05
CA ALA A 105 10.72 17.44 2.25
C ALA A 105 11.52 17.61 0.94
N THR A 106 10.88 17.56 -0.25
CA THR A 106 11.53 17.76 -1.55
C THR A 106 11.10 19.05 -2.24
N ASP A 107 9.79 19.21 -2.47
CA ASP A 107 9.15 20.41 -3.01
C ASP A 107 7.68 20.40 -2.59
N VAL A 108 7.31 21.36 -1.74
CA VAL A 108 5.96 21.51 -1.19
C VAL A 108 4.90 21.67 -2.29
N ARG A 109 5.26 22.22 -3.46
CA ARG A 109 4.33 22.42 -4.58
C ARG A 109 3.85 21.10 -5.19
N MET A 110 4.63 20.03 -5.05
CA MET A 110 4.29 18.70 -5.58
C MET A 110 3.33 17.92 -4.66
N VAL A 111 3.20 18.31 -3.39
CA VAL A 111 2.45 17.58 -2.37
C VAL A 111 0.99 17.31 -2.77
N PRO A 112 0.19 18.30 -3.23
CA PRO A 112 -1.22 18.04 -3.57
C PRO A 112 -1.38 17.01 -4.69
N TYR A 113 -0.48 17.05 -5.68
CA TYR A 113 -0.51 16.18 -6.84
C TYR A 113 -0.25 14.71 -6.46
N GLY A 114 0.80 14.46 -5.65
CA GLY A 114 1.10 13.10 -5.20
C GLY A 114 0.12 12.58 -4.16
N ALA A 115 -0.26 13.41 -3.18
CA ALA A 115 -1.14 13.01 -2.08
C ALA A 115 -2.56 12.64 -2.58
N LEU A 116 -3.09 13.39 -3.56
CA LEU A 116 -4.39 13.08 -4.16
C LEU A 116 -4.36 11.71 -4.84
N THR A 117 -3.35 11.43 -5.67
CA THR A 117 -3.24 10.13 -6.36
C THR A 117 -3.01 8.98 -5.39
N ALA A 118 -2.23 9.17 -4.33
CA ALA A 118 -2.05 8.17 -3.27
C ALA A 118 -3.36 7.88 -2.51
N THR A 119 -4.24 8.88 -2.38
CA THR A 119 -5.57 8.70 -1.77
C THR A 119 -6.48 7.87 -2.66
N PHE A 120 -6.51 8.15 -3.97
CA PHE A 120 -7.22 7.30 -4.93
C PHE A 120 -6.66 5.88 -4.99
N TYR A 121 -5.34 5.71 -4.87
CA TYR A 121 -4.72 4.39 -4.74
C TYR A 121 -5.29 3.62 -3.54
N THR A 122 -5.44 4.28 -2.40
CA THR A 122 -6.04 3.66 -1.20
C THR A 122 -7.48 3.24 -1.45
N GLY A 123 -8.31 4.15 -2.00
CA GLY A 123 -9.71 3.84 -2.33
C GLY A 123 -9.83 2.67 -3.31
N PHE A 124 -9.00 2.66 -4.36
CA PHE A 124 -8.91 1.55 -5.29
C PHE A 124 -8.51 0.25 -4.60
N GLY A 125 -7.50 0.28 -3.72
CA GLY A 125 -7.08 -0.85 -2.91
C GLY A 125 -8.20 -1.42 -2.04
N CYS A 126 -8.97 -0.56 -1.37
CA CYS A 126 -10.11 -0.95 -0.55
C CYS A 126 -11.21 -1.65 -1.37
N LEU A 127 -11.34 -1.32 -2.65
CA LEU A 127 -12.29 -1.98 -3.55
C LEU A 127 -11.75 -3.33 -4.02
N VAL A 128 -10.53 -3.36 -4.58
CA VAL A 128 -10.02 -4.55 -5.29
C VAL A 128 -9.46 -5.63 -4.38
N THR A 129 -8.96 -5.28 -3.19
CA THR A 129 -8.30 -6.24 -2.29
C THR A 129 -9.29 -7.26 -1.70
N PRO A 130 -10.40 -6.85 -1.06
CA PRO A 130 -11.39 -7.81 -0.54
C PRO A 130 -12.23 -8.48 -1.64
N SER A 131 -12.12 -8.05 -2.90
CA SER A 131 -12.90 -8.58 -4.01
C SER A 131 -12.04 -9.39 -4.98
N VAL A 132 -11.51 -8.75 -6.02
CA VAL A 132 -10.79 -9.40 -7.12
C VAL A 132 -9.53 -10.10 -6.61
N LEU A 133 -8.72 -9.44 -5.77
CA LEU A 133 -7.48 -10.04 -5.27
C LEU A 133 -7.77 -11.18 -4.30
N PHE A 134 -8.78 -11.07 -3.44
CA PHE A 134 -9.21 -12.17 -2.60
C PHE A 134 -9.65 -13.40 -3.40
N LEU A 135 -10.45 -13.19 -4.46
CA LEU A 135 -10.87 -14.28 -5.34
C LEU A 135 -9.68 -14.97 -6.00
N VAL A 136 -8.68 -14.20 -6.45
CA VAL A 136 -7.42 -14.75 -6.95
C VAL A 136 -6.71 -15.56 -5.86
N MET A 137 -6.63 -15.06 -4.63
CA MET A 137 -5.99 -15.79 -3.52
C MET A 137 -6.70 -17.09 -3.19
N LYS A 138 -8.04 -17.14 -3.22
CA LYS A 138 -8.82 -18.38 -3.01
C LYS A 138 -8.56 -19.47 -4.07
N LEU A 139 -8.02 -19.13 -5.24
CA LEU A 139 -7.67 -20.13 -6.25
C LEU A 139 -6.38 -20.87 -5.91
N PHE A 140 -5.48 -20.25 -5.13
CA PHE A 140 -4.16 -20.80 -4.81
C PHE A 140 -4.04 -21.27 -3.36
N PHE A 141 -4.85 -20.71 -2.46
CA PHE A 141 -4.77 -20.93 -1.02
C PHE A 141 -6.14 -21.32 -0.46
N VAL A 142 -6.12 -22.25 0.49
CA VAL A 142 -7.32 -22.81 1.14
C VAL A 142 -7.86 -21.84 2.19
#